data_AF-A0A6L4Z533-F1
#
_entry.id   AF-A0A6L4Z533-F1
#
_cell.length_a   1.000
_cell.length_b   1.000
_cell.length_c   1.000
_cell.angle_alpha   90.00
_cell.angle_beta   90.00
_cell.angle_gamma   90.00
#
_symmetry.space_group_name_H-M   'P 1'
#
loop_
_entity.id
_entity.type
_entity.pdbx_description
1 polymer ?
#
loop_
_entity_poly.entity_id
_entity_poly.type
_entity_poly.pdbx_seq_one_letter_code
_entity_poly.pdbx_strand_id
1 'polypeptide(L)'
;MTKKLLLFIVCVSVFSCGQNTPPQPQMTILSLPTASPTPEINPSTTTKENLVAEINDNLTPKDTMQAFCQADFNGVRTSLDTYQEVIPYVTWDVAVEADAHIVSDFKIVNSMQTEEDANVAVVYTKVGKLFEGKIEDIGATSDIVTYKLVKEAGRWKIYYPQPPAYISLNAAKKLVKK
;
A
#
# COMPACT_ATOMS: atom_id res chain seq x y z
N MET A 1 -39.68 -22.78 12.68
CA MET A 1 -39.33 -24.05 12.02
C MET A 1 -37.86 -24.34 12.29
N THR A 2 -37.63 -25.36 13.10
CA THR A 2 -36.35 -25.78 13.67
C THR A 2 -35.74 -26.88 12.80
N LYS A 3 -34.48 -26.74 12.36
CA LYS A 3 -33.62 -27.89 12.04
C LYS A 3 -32.19 -27.59 12.48
N LYS A 4 -31.85 -28.15 13.65
CA LYS A 4 -30.49 -28.52 14.06
C LYS A 4 -30.01 -29.66 13.15
N LEU A 5 -28.73 -29.64 12.76
CA LEU A 5 -28.03 -30.87 12.40
C LEU A 5 -26.64 -30.86 13.05
N LEU A 6 -26.48 -31.78 14.00
CA LEU A 6 -25.25 -32.27 14.63
C LEU A 6 -24.51 -33.17 13.61
N LEU A 7 -23.20 -33.03 13.40
CA LEU A 7 -22.07 -33.63 14.16
C LEU A 7 -21.56 -34.94 13.52
N PHE A 8 -20.26 -35.05 13.23
CA PHE A 8 -19.35 -36.23 13.27
C PHE A 8 -17.93 -35.69 12.98
N ILE A 9 -17.02 -35.48 13.95
CA ILE A 9 -16.07 -36.40 14.64
C ILE A 9 -15.31 -37.38 13.71
N VAL A 10 -13.98 -37.26 13.66
CA VAL A 10 -12.94 -38.25 14.12
C VAL A 10 -11.60 -38.06 13.37
N CYS A 11 -10.54 -37.97 14.19
CA CYS A 11 -9.10 -38.29 14.06
C CYS A 11 -8.46 -38.62 12.70
N VAL A 12 -7.19 -38.21 12.52
CA VAL A 12 -6.00 -39.09 12.67
C VAL A 12 -4.74 -38.23 12.92
N SER A 13 -3.98 -38.62 13.94
CA SER A 13 -2.68 -38.11 14.38
C SER A 13 -1.54 -38.58 13.47
N VAL A 14 -0.49 -37.77 13.27
CA VAL A 14 0.87 -38.32 13.12
C VAL A 14 1.91 -37.39 13.73
N PHE A 15 2.55 -37.90 14.78
CA PHE A 15 3.86 -37.50 15.28
C PHE A 15 4.89 -37.57 14.13
N SER A 16 5.77 -36.57 14.02
CA SER A 16 7.06 -36.78 13.38
C SER A 16 8.17 -36.32 14.31
N CYS A 17 9.04 -37.27 14.65
CA CYS A 17 10.22 -37.10 15.48
C CYS A 17 11.32 -36.36 14.70
N GLY A 18 11.97 -35.43 15.38
CA GLY A 18 13.42 -35.35 15.57
C GLY A 18 14.33 -35.34 14.35
N GLN A 19 15.06 -34.24 14.19
CA GLN A 19 16.49 -34.32 13.86
C GLN A 19 17.28 -33.36 14.75
N ASN A 20 18.04 -33.95 15.67
CA ASN A 20 19.12 -33.31 16.41
C ASN A 20 20.26 -33.00 15.43
N THR A 21 20.55 -31.72 15.21
CA THR A 21 21.78 -31.30 14.55
C THR A 21 22.95 -31.28 15.54
N PRO A 22 24.12 -31.85 15.20
CA PRO A 22 25.31 -31.81 16.04
C PRO A 22 25.92 -30.38 16.06
N PRO A 23 26.52 -29.95 17.19
CA PRO A 23 27.20 -28.65 17.27
C PRO A 23 28.48 -28.66 16.44
N GLN A 24 28.65 -27.65 15.57
CA GLN A 24 29.90 -27.41 14.85
C GLN A 24 31.02 -26.90 15.78
N PRO A 25 32.28 -27.31 15.56
CA PRO A 25 33.42 -26.79 16.29
C PRO A 25 33.70 -25.32 15.90
N GLN A 26 33.81 -24.46 16.93
CA GLN A 26 34.28 -23.08 16.79
C GLN A 26 35.78 -23.09 16.53
N MET A 27 36.22 -22.56 15.39
CA MET A 27 37.62 -22.20 15.17
C MET A 27 37.83 -20.75 15.59
N THR A 28 38.45 -20.60 16.75
CA THR A 28 39.05 -19.36 17.24
C THR A 28 40.24 -19.00 16.34
N ILE A 29 40.18 -17.85 15.67
CA ILE A 29 41.35 -17.23 15.04
C ILE A 29 41.65 -15.94 15.81
N LEU A 30 42.81 -15.92 16.45
CA LEU A 30 43.36 -14.78 17.18
C LEU A 30 43.99 -13.77 16.20
N SER A 31 43.53 -12.52 16.27
CA SER A 31 44.28 -11.25 16.26
C SER A 31 45.21 -10.87 15.09
N LEU A 32 45.04 -9.65 14.56
CA LEU A 32 45.94 -8.51 14.81
C LEU A 32 45.30 -7.17 14.33
N PRO A 33 45.64 -6.02 14.93
CA PRO A 33 45.11 -4.71 14.57
C PRO A 33 45.91 -4.10 13.41
N THR A 34 45.37 -3.08 12.73
CA THR A 34 46.03 -1.78 12.46
C THR A 34 45.42 -1.04 11.25
N ALA A 35 45.33 0.28 11.42
CA ALA A 35 45.20 1.37 10.44
C ALA A 35 43.80 1.78 9.95
N SER A 36 43.24 2.78 10.66
CA SER A 36 42.52 3.89 10.02
C SER A 36 43.47 4.72 9.16
N PRO A 37 43.00 5.20 8.01
CA PRO A 37 43.21 6.59 7.63
C PRO A 37 41.90 7.31 7.29
N THR A 38 41.70 8.42 8.00
CA THR A 38 41.17 9.75 7.64
C THR A 38 40.06 9.90 6.57
N PRO A 39 39.03 10.73 6.85
CA PRO A 39 37.95 11.05 5.90
C PRO A 39 38.43 11.95 4.76
N GLU A 40 38.21 11.49 3.53
CA GLU A 40 38.34 12.33 2.33
C GLU A 40 37.02 13.06 2.10
N ILE A 41 37.03 14.37 2.39
CA ILE A 41 35.97 15.30 2.02
C ILE A 41 36.18 15.60 0.54
N ASN A 42 35.25 15.18 -0.32
CA ASN A 42 35.14 15.73 -1.67
C ASN A 42 33.78 16.41 -1.88
N PRO A 43 33.77 17.57 -2.55
CA PRO A 43 32.65 18.50 -2.55
C PRO A 43 31.57 18.12 -3.58
N SER A 44 30.32 18.26 -3.12
CA SER A 44 29.19 18.83 -3.86
C SER A 44 29.10 18.49 -5.35
N THR A 45 28.39 17.41 -5.67
CA THR A 45 27.66 17.31 -6.95
C THR A 45 26.18 17.41 -6.62
N THR A 46 25.67 18.64 -6.55
CA THR A 46 24.24 18.93 -6.50
C THR A 46 23.64 18.57 -7.86
N THR A 47 23.36 17.28 -8.06
CA THR A 47 22.53 16.79 -9.16
C THR A 47 21.08 17.07 -8.79
N LYS A 48 20.40 17.85 -9.64
CA LYS A 48 18.97 18.14 -9.58
C LYS A 48 18.13 16.90 -9.94
N GLU A 49 18.20 15.86 -9.12
CA GLU A 49 17.38 14.63 -9.22
C GLU A 49 17.00 14.15 -7.82
N ASN A 50 16.38 15.01 -7.02
CA ASN A 50 15.83 14.62 -5.72
C ASN A 50 14.46 15.26 -5.50
N LEU A 51 13.55 15.00 -6.45
CA LEU A 51 12.14 15.36 -6.39
C LEU A 51 11.24 14.12 -6.26
N VAL A 52 11.80 13.01 -5.79
CA VAL A 52 10.98 11.94 -5.20
C VAL A 52 11.01 12.21 -3.71
N ALA A 53 9.85 12.62 -3.19
CA ALA A 53 9.64 13.12 -1.84
C ALA A 53 10.51 12.39 -0.81
N GLU A 54 11.10 13.16 0.10
CA GLU A 54 11.52 12.68 1.41
C GLU A 54 10.26 12.12 2.09
N ILE A 55 9.93 10.86 1.80
CA ILE A 55 8.77 10.19 2.36
C ILE A 55 9.09 10.10 3.84
N ASN A 56 8.46 10.96 4.64
CA ASN A 56 8.54 10.89 6.08
C ASN A 56 8.33 9.44 6.50
N ASP A 57 9.38 8.76 6.95
CA ASP A 57 9.34 7.34 7.34
C ASP A 57 8.41 7.07 8.55
N ASN A 58 7.74 8.12 9.05
CA ASN A 58 6.86 8.14 10.20
C ASN A 58 5.42 8.56 9.87
N LEU A 59 4.92 8.34 8.64
CA LEU A 59 3.50 8.55 8.37
C LEU A 59 2.64 7.67 9.28
N THR A 60 1.50 8.20 9.74
CA THR A 60 0.48 7.37 10.40
C THR A 60 -0.30 6.56 9.36
N PRO A 61 -1.08 5.52 9.74
CA PRO A 61 -1.99 4.84 8.81
C PRO A 61 -2.95 5.81 8.11
N LYS A 62 -3.44 6.80 8.85
CA LYS A 62 -4.33 7.84 8.32
C LYS A 62 -3.62 8.70 7.27
N ASP A 63 -2.40 9.16 7.55
CA ASP A 63 -1.67 10.01 6.61
C ASP A 63 -1.25 9.24 5.37
N THR A 64 -0.88 7.97 5.52
CA THR A 64 -0.59 7.05 4.41
C THR A 64 -1.81 6.91 3.50
N MET A 65 -2.99 6.64 4.07
CA MET A 65 -4.23 6.55 3.31
C MET A 65 -4.60 7.89 2.65
N GLN A 66 -4.37 9.02 3.34
CA GLN A 66 -4.63 10.34 2.79
C GLN A 66 -3.77 10.61 1.56
N ALA A 67 -2.47 10.31 1.65
CA ALA A 67 -1.53 10.47 0.55
C ALA A 67 -1.90 9.58 -0.65
N PHE A 68 -2.23 8.31 -0.39
CA PHE A 68 -2.70 7.39 -1.42
C PHE A 68 -3.97 7.90 -2.12
N CYS A 69 -5.01 8.26 -1.35
CA CYS A 69 -6.28 8.73 -1.92
C CYS A 69 -6.08 10.02 -2.71
N GLN A 70 -5.20 10.91 -2.24
CA GLN A 70 -4.89 12.15 -2.95
C GLN A 70 -4.19 11.90 -4.29
N ALA A 71 -3.23 10.97 -4.32
CA ALA A 71 -2.56 10.55 -5.55
C ALA A 71 -3.57 9.92 -6.53
N ASP A 72 -4.40 8.99 -6.04
CA ASP A 72 -5.43 8.34 -6.86
C ASP A 72 -6.44 9.34 -7.42
N PHE A 73 -6.91 10.28 -6.59
CA PHE A 73 -7.80 11.38 -6.98
C PHE A 73 -7.23 12.25 -8.12
N ASN A 74 -5.91 12.38 -8.17
CA ASN A 74 -5.20 13.12 -9.21
C ASN A 74 -5.01 12.29 -10.50
N GLY A 75 -5.43 11.02 -10.51
CA GLY A 75 -5.36 10.11 -11.65
C GLY A 75 -4.03 9.36 -11.76
N VAL A 76 -3.21 9.34 -10.71
CA VAL A 76 -1.86 8.77 -10.74
C VAL A 76 -1.85 7.28 -11.13
N ARG A 77 -2.87 6.51 -10.74
CA ARG A 77 -3.00 5.08 -11.06
C ARG A 77 -3.48 4.78 -12.49
N THR A 78 -3.81 5.80 -13.28
CA THR A 78 -4.35 5.64 -14.65
C THR A 78 -3.27 5.62 -15.74
N SER A 79 -2.00 5.76 -15.38
CA SER A 79 -0.86 5.68 -16.30
C SER A 79 0.32 4.97 -15.64
N LEU A 80 1.05 4.16 -16.42
CA LEU A 80 2.28 3.51 -15.95
C LEU A 80 3.35 4.53 -15.54
N ASP A 81 3.41 5.66 -16.26
CA ASP A 81 4.44 6.69 -16.03
C ASP A 81 4.31 7.34 -14.65
N THR A 82 3.07 7.52 -14.17
CA THR A 82 2.78 8.17 -12.88
C THR A 82 2.61 7.16 -11.75
N TYR A 83 2.33 5.87 -12.05
CA TYR A 83 2.03 4.86 -11.04
C TYR A 83 3.12 4.73 -9.96
N GLN A 84 4.37 5.06 -10.29
CA GLN A 84 5.48 5.04 -9.33
C GLN A 84 5.21 5.88 -8.07
N GLU A 85 4.38 6.91 -8.15
CA GLU A 85 4.01 7.75 -7.01
C GLU A 85 3.12 7.03 -5.98
N VAL A 86 2.39 5.96 -6.34
CA VAL A 86 1.58 5.19 -5.39
C VAL A 86 2.27 3.97 -4.81
N ILE A 87 3.34 3.48 -5.46
CA ILE A 87 4.10 2.29 -5.02
C ILE A 87 4.50 2.36 -3.53
N PRO A 88 4.93 3.51 -2.97
CA PRO A 88 5.30 3.58 -1.56
C PRO A 88 4.15 3.30 -0.58
N TYR A 89 2.89 3.45 -1.01
CA TYR A 89 1.71 3.35 -0.15
C TYR A 89 1.00 2.00 -0.24
N VAL A 90 1.39 1.10 -1.13
CA VAL A 90 0.67 -0.16 -1.40
C VAL A 90 1.57 -1.37 -1.29
N THR A 91 0.98 -2.53 -1.00
CA THR A 91 1.68 -3.83 -0.97
C THR A 91 1.57 -4.62 -2.27
N TRP A 92 0.60 -4.27 -3.13
CA TRP A 92 0.37 -4.95 -4.40
C TRP A 92 1.18 -4.33 -5.53
N ASP A 93 1.45 -5.15 -6.55
CA ASP A 93 2.16 -4.75 -7.76
C ASP A 93 1.34 -3.79 -8.64
N VAL A 94 1.98 -3.26 -9.69
CA VAL A 94 1.37 -2.30 -10.61
C VAL A 94 0.11 -2.87 -11.26
N ALA A 95 -1.03 -2.21 -11.01
CA ALA A 95 -2.29 -2.49 -11.66
C ALA A 95 -2.86 -1.18 -12.23
N VAL A 96 -2.50 -0.88 -13.48
CA VAL A 96 -3.07 0.26 -14.20
C VAL A 96 -4.49 -0.08 -14.62
N GLU A 97 -5.42 0.74 -14.18
CA GLU A 97 -6.84 0.55 -14.49
C GLU A 97 -7.26 1.53 -15.59
N ALA A 98 -7.88 0.99 -16.64
CA ALA A 98 -8.45 1.79 -17.73
C ALA A 98 -9.81 2.40 -17.33
N ASP A 99 -10.55 1.70 -16.48
CA ASP A 99 -11.82 2.15 -15.93
C ASP A 99 -11.61 2.77 -14.55
N ALA A 100 -12.43 3.75 -14.19
CA ALA A 100 -12.31 4.45 -12.92
C ALA A 100 -13.66 4.95 -12.40
N HIS A 101 -13.81 5.07 -11.09
CA HIS A 101 -14.88 5.85 -10.49
C HIS A 101 -14.51 7.32 -10.47
N ILE A 102 -15.45 8.18 -10.86
CA ILE A 102 -15.27 9.62 -10.78
C ILE A 102 -15.87 10.09 -9.45
N VAL A 103 -15.04 10.71 -8.63
CA VAL A 103 -15.41 11.22 -7.31
C VAL A 103 -15.28 12.73 -7.24
N SER A 104 -16.16 13.38 -6.48
CA SER A 104 -16.04 14.81 -6.16
C SER A 104 -15.12 15.07 -4.98
N ASP A 105 -15.13 14.18 -3.98
CA ASP A 105 -14.26 14.22 -2.82
C ASP A 105 -14.06 12.82 -2.20
N PHE A 106 -13.18 12.76 -1.21
CA PHE A 106 -13.03 11.63 -0.30
C PHE A 106 -12.75 12.12 1.12
N LYS A 107 -13.09 11.31 2.11
CA LYS A 107 -12.87 11.62 3.53
C LYS A 107 -12.47 10.37 4.31
N ILE A 108 -11.40 10.47 5.08
CA ILE A 108 -11.04 9.44 6.06
C ILE A 108 -11.87 9.67 7.32
N VAL A 109 -12.73 8.71 7.67
CA VAL A 109 -13.71 8.85 8.75
C VAL A 109 -13.34 8.09 10.02
N ASN A 110 -12.55 7.02 9.89
CA ASN A 110 -12.10 6.23 11.04
C ASN A 110 -10.72 5.63 10.75
N SER A 111 -9.94 5.45 11.82
CA SER A 111 -8.68 4.71 11.80
C SER A 111 -8.54 3.99 13.14
N MET A 112 -8.55 2.65 13.10
CA MET A 112 -8.21 1.82 14.25
C MET A 112 -6.87 1.16 13.97
N GLN A 113 -5.89 1.30 14.86
CA GLN A 113 -4.54 0.79 14.64
C GLN A 113 -4.00 0.02 15.84
N THR A 114 -3.18 -0.99 15.55
CA THR A 114 -2.21 -1.61 16.46
C THR A 114 -0.81 -1.13 16.09
N GLU A 115 0.24 -1.79 16.59
CA GLU A 115 1.62 -1.47 16.22
C GLU A 115 1.97 -1.87 14.76
N GLU A 116 1.33 -2.92 14.24
CA GLU A 116 1.67 -3.55 12.96
C GLU A 116 0.52 -3.57 11.94
N ASP A 117 -0.74 -3.41 12.38
CA ASP A 117 -1.92 -3.42 11.52
C ASP A 117 -2.80 -2.18 11.75
N ALA A 118 -3.54 -1.76 10.73
CA ALA A 118 -4.59 -0.76 10.88
C ALA A 118 -5.79 -1.03 9.96
N ASN A 119 -6.97 -0.55 10.37
CA ASN A 119 -8.16 -0.48 9.55
C ASN A 119 -8.54 1.00 9.38
N VAL A 120 -8.56 1.47 8.14
CA VAL A 120 -8.87 2.85 7.78
C VAL A 120 -10.11 2.89 6.90
N ALA A 121 -11.15 3.59 7.33
CA ALA A 121 -12.39 3.75 6.58
C ALA A 121 -12.36 5.06 5.78
N VAL A 122 -12.59 4.97 4.47
CA VAL A 122 -12.67 6.09 3.55
C VAL A 122 -14.07 6.17 2.96
N VAL A 123 -14.66 7.35 2.99
CA VAL A 123 -15.90 7.67 2.30
C VAL A 123 -15.56 8.39 1.02
N TYR A 124 -16.04 7.89 -0.11
CA TYR A 124 -15.93 8.52 -1.41
C TYR A 124 -17.28 9.06 -1.85
N THR A 125 -17.34 10.31 -2.31
CA THR A 125 -18.53 10.84 -2.96
C THR A 125 -18.40 10.64 -4.47
N LYS A 126 -19.02 9.58 -4.98
CA LYS A 126 -19.04 9.25 -6.41
C LYS A 126 -20.04 10.14 -7.14
N VAL A 127 -19.65 10.60 -8.32
CA VAL A 127 -20.49 11.43 -9.20
C VAL A 127 -20.52 10.89 -10.64
N GLY A 128 -19.72 9.87 -10.94
CA GLY A 128 -19.69 9.26 -12.27
C GLY A 128 -18.76 8.06 -12.34
N LYS A 129 -18.57 7.56 -13.55
CA LYS A 129 -17.54 6.56 -13.89
C LYS A 129 -16.92 6.89 -15.24
N LEU A 130 -15.65 6.57 -15.39
CA LEU A 130 -14.95 6.48 -16.65
C LEU A 130 -15.00 5.02 -17.08
N PHE A 131 -15.63 4.74 -18.21
CA PHE A 131 -15.75 3.40 -18.77
C PHE A 131 -15.53 3.47 -20.27
N GLU A 132 -14.62 2.65 -20.81
CA GLU A 132 -14.29 2.61 -22.24
C GLU A 132 -14.00 4.01 -22.84
N GLY A 133 -13.28 4.85 -22.10
CA GLY A 133 -12.93 6.21 -22.53
C GLY A 133 -14.10 7.19 -22.54
N LYS A 134 -15.25 6.86 -21.95
CA LYS A 134 -16.41 7.73 -21.83
C LYS A 134 -16.71 8.04 -20.36
N ILE A 135 -17.08 9.30 -20.11
CA ILE A 135 -17.56 9.73 -18.80
C ILE A 135 -19.07 9.51 -18.75
N GLU A 136 -19.52 8.67 -17.82
CA GLU A 136 -20.92 8.45 -17.50
C GLU A 136 -21.25 9.11 -16.16
N ASP A 137 -22.27 9.96 -16.14
CA ASP A 137 -22.86 10.49 -14.91
C ASP A 137 -23.75 9.42 -14.28
N ILE A 138 -23.56 9.17 -12.99
CA ILE A 138 -24.35 8.17 -12.23
C ILE A 138 -25.18 8.83 -11.12
N GLY A 139 -25.17 10.16 -11.02
CA GLY A 139 -25.67 10.90 -9.87
C GLY A 139 -24.71 10.84 -8.68
N ALA A 140 -24.95 11.71 -7.69
CA ALA A 140 -24.15 11.74 -6.48
C ALA A 140 -24.52 10.59 -5.53
N THR A 141 -23.57 9.70 -5.25
CA THR A 141 -23.70 8.63 -4.25
C THR A 141 -22.48 8.60 -3.33
N SER A 142 -22.62 8.02 -2.14
CA SER A 142 -21.50 7.87 -1.21
C SER A 142 -21.22 6.39 -0.96
N ASP A 143 -19.96 6.01 -1.10
CA ASP A 143 -19.48 4.66 -0.87
C ASP A 143 -18.46 4.67 0.26
N ILE A 144 -18.56 3.71 1.18
CA ILE A 144 -17.61 3.53 2.28
C ILE A 144 -16.77 2.30 2.01
N VAL A 145 -15.45 2.46 2.00
CA VAL A 145 -14.49 1.36 1.85
C VAL A 145 -13.59 1.34 3.08
N THR A 146 -13.51 0.17 3.72
CA THR A 146 -12.57 -0.07 4.82
C THR A 146 -11.36 -0.79 4.30
N TYR A 147 -10.20 -0.16 4.44
CA TYR A 147 -8.91 -0.70 4.05
C TYR A 147 -8.16 -1.24 5.24
N LYS A 148 -7.58 -2.42 5.08
CA LYS A 148 -6.53 -2.95 5.93
C LYS A 148 -5.18 -2.39 5.47
N LEU A 149 -4.43 -1.83 6.41
CA LEU A 149 -3.04 -1.46 6.25
C LEU A 149 -2.16 -2.35 7.12
N VAL A 150 -0.94 -2.58 6.68
CA VAL A 150 0.10 -3.32 7.40
C VAL A 150 1.38 -2.49 7.45
N LYS A 151 2.19 -2.68 8.48
CA LYS A 151 3.47 -2.01 8.63
C LYS A 151 4.60 -2.91 8.10
N GLU A 152 5.23 -2.51 7.00
CA GLU A 152 6.35 -3.22 6.37
C GLU A 152 7.62 -2.37 6.44
N ALA A 153 8.69 -2.93 7.01
CA ALA A 153 9.98 -2.24 7.15
C ALA A 153 9.82 -0.82 7.73
N GLY A 154 8.99 -0.68 8.76
CA GLY A 154 8.71 0.58 9.45
C GLY A 154 7.65 1.48 8.81
N ARG A 155 7.18 1.17 7.59
CA ARG A 155 6.26 2.01 6.83
C ARG A 155 4.88 1.38 6.67
N TRP A 156 3.83 2.19 6.82
CA TRP A 156 2.47 1.73 6.59
C TRP A 156 2.19 1.61 5.09
N LYS A 157 1.52 0.53 4.72
CA LYS A 157 1.09 0.27 3.35
C LYS A 157 -0.30 -0.33 3.33
N ILE A 158 -1.04 -0.05 2.27
CA ILE A 158 -2.36 -0.61 2.05
C ILE A 158 -2.22 -2.05 1.58
N TYR A 159 -2.89 -2.95 2.30
CA TYR A 159 -2.87 -4.37 2.07
C TYR A 159 -4.09 -4.84 1.28
N TYR A 160 -5.29 -4.43 1.71
CA TYR A 160 -6.54 -4.91 1.11
C TYR A 160 -7.73 -3.99 1.48
N PRO A 161 -8.80 -3.89 0.67
CA PRO A 161 -8.90 -4.35 -0.70
C PRO A 161 -7.99 -3.56 -1.63
N GLN A 162 -7.68 -4.14 -2.78
CA GLN A 162 -7.17 -3.37 -3.91
C GLN A 162 -8.36 -2.58 -4.49
N PRO A 163 -8.38 -1.25 -4.37
CA PRO A 163 -9.53 -0.49 -4.82
C PRO A 163 -9.50 -0.26 -6.32
N PRO A 164 -10.68 -0.10 -6.96
CA PRO A 164 -10.70 0.52 -8.28
C PRO A 164 -10.05 1.91 -8.22
N ALA A 165 -9.67 2.48 -9.37
CA ALA A 165 -9.21 3.87 -9.42
C ALA A 165 -10.33 4.84 -9.03
N TYR A 166 -10.09 5.73 -8.07
CA TYR A 166 -11.00 6.80 -7.67
C TYR A 166 -10.41 8.16 -8.07
N ILE A 167 -10.87 8.71 -9.18
CA ILE A 167 -10.29 9.90 -9.80
C ILE A 167 -11.23 11.11 -9.76
N SER A 168 -10.68 12.30 -9.79
CA SER A 168 -11.46 13.53 -9.97
C SER A 168 -12.03 13.64 -11.39
N LEU A 169 -13.10 14.43 -11.56
CA LEU A 169 -13.63 14.76 -12.89
C LEU A 169 -12.57 15.42 -13.79
N ASN A 170 -11.66 16.21 -13.21
CA ASN A 170 -10.58 16.84 -13.96
C ASN A 170 -9.56 15.83 -14.46
N ALA A 171 -9.20 14.83 -13.64
CA ALA A 171 -8.35 13.73 -14.08
C ALA A 171 -9.04 12.92 -15.19
N ALA A 172 -10.32 12.56 -15.02
CA ALA A 172 -11.09 11.83 -16.04
C ALA A 172 -11.12 12.56 -17.39
N LYS A 173 -11.37 13.88 -17.40
CA LYS A 173 -11.36 14.70 -18.62
C LYS A 173 -10.02 14.72 -19.35
N LYS A 174 -8.89 14.53 -18.66
CA LYS A 174 -7.57 14.45 -19.30
C LYS A 174 -7.38 13.11 -20.03
N LEU A 175 -8.03 12.05 -19.56
CA LEU A 175 -7.94 10.71 -20.13
C LEU A 175 -8.77 10.58 -21.41
N VAL A 176 -9.97 11.18 -21.45
CA VAL A 176 -10.84 11.17 -22.64
C VAL A 176 -10.31 12.00 -23.81
N LYS A 177 -9.39 12.94 -23.54
CA LYS A 177 -8.82 13.83 -24.57
C LYS A 177 -7.59 13.26 -25.27
N LYS A 178 -7.06 12.14 -24.81
CA LYS A 178 -5.93 11.45 -25.45
C LYS A 178 -6.44 10.56 -26.58
#